data_AF-A0AAV3BNB7-F1
#
_entry.id   AF-A0AAV3BNB7-F1
#
_cell.length_a   1.000
_cell.length_b   1.000
_cell.length_c   1.000
_cell.angle_alpha   90.00
_cell.angle_beta   90.00
_cell.angle_gamma   90.00
#
_symmetry.space_group_name_H-M   'P 1'
#
loop_
_entity.id
_entity.type
_entity.pdbx_description
1 polymer ?
#
loop_
_entity_poly.entity_id
_entity_poly.type
_entity_poly.pdbx_seq_one_letter_code
_entity_poly.pdbx_strand_id
1 'polypeptide(L)'
;MNKYEKLLIKAENEGVLVVEVDCKSNKPCAKCKGNIIYINKNTTTEEKYCLLAEELGHYKLTVGNITKLQDVKDVKQELLARKWSYENLIPINNLIEALSIGINSIEGVTEYFNITESFFYEAIEFYKRKYGIYFVGNDYLLRFEPLKLLNFYGEEVYPFSNERLYSKESAR
;
A
#
# COMPACT_ATOMS: atom_id res chain seq x y z
N MET A 1 20.46 -1.08 -3.53
CA MET A 1 19.36 -0.14 -3.82
C MET A 1 18.09 -0.64 -3.15
N ASN A 2 17.58 0.10 -2.17
CA ASN A 2 16.39 -0.24 -1.40
C ASN A 2 15.09 0.02 -2.21
N LYS A 3 13.92 -0.35 -1.68
CA LYS A 3 12.64 -0.18 -2.40
C LYS A 3 12.26 1.29 -2.59
N TYR A 4 12.58 2.15 -1.63
CA TYR A 4 12.37 3.60 -1.74
C TYR A 4 13.19 4.22 -2.87
N GLU A 5 14.49 3.92 -2.96
CA GLU A 5 15.38 4.35 -4.04
C GLU A 5 14.91 3.87 -5.41
N LYS A 6 14.42 2.62 -5.51
CA LYS A 6 13.80 2.11 -6.74
C LYS A 6 12.56 2.93 -7.14
N LEU A 7 11.74 3.33 -6.17
CA LEU A 7 10.55 4.14 -6.41
C LEU A 7 10.89 5.59 -6.77
N LEU A 8 11.95 6.16 -6.21
CA LEU A 8 12.50 7.46 -6.62
C LEU A 8 12.92 7.45 -8.10
N ILE A 9 13.64 6.41 -8.52
CA ILE A 9 14.04 6.26 -9.94
C ILE A 9 12.80 6.11 -10.84
N LYS A 10 11.79 5.36 -10.41
CA LYS A 10 10.52 5.26 -11.14
C LYS A 10 9.84 6.62 -11.27
N ALA A 11 9.79 7.40 -10.20
CA ALA A 11 9.22 8.74 -10.19
C ALA A 11 9.96 9.67 -11.19
N GLU A 12 11.29 9.66 -11.15
CA GLU A 12 12.14 10.45 -12.05
C GLU A 12 11.90 10.07 -13.53
N ASN A 13 11.88 8.78 -13.84
CA ASN A 13 11.57 8.27 -15.19
C ASN A 13 10.16 8.68 -15.68
N GLU A 14 9.25 8.97 -14.76
CA GLU A 14 7.89 9.42 -15.05
C GLU A 14 7.76 10.96 -15.06
N GLY A 15 8.87 11.69 -14.97
CA GLY A 15 8.94 13.15 -14.99
C GLY A 15 8.59 13.82 -13.66
N VAL A 16 8.61 13.07 -12.55
CA VAL A 16 8.28 13.56 -11.21
C VAL A 16 9.55 13.81 -10.41
N LEU A 17 9.69 15.04 -9.91
CA LEU A 17 10.78 15.43 -9.01
C LEU A 17 10.35 15.17 -7.56
N VAL A 18 11.11 14.36 -6.84
CA VAL A 18 10.90 14.14 -5.41
C VAL A 18 11.91 14.97 -4.62
N VAL A 19 11.41 15.80 -3.70
CA VAL A 19 12.23 16.68 -2.87
C VAL A 19 11.97 16.35 -1.40
N GLU A 20 13.02 15.91 -0.71
CA GLU A 20 12.96 15.73 0.74
C GLU A 20 13.12 17.08 1.45
N VAL A 21 12.14 17.45 2.27
CA VAL A 21 12.07 18.72 2.99
C VAL A 21 11.89 18.49 4.47
N ASP A 22 12.32 19.46 5.28
CA ASP A 22 12.06 19.43 6.72
C ASP A 22 10.67 20.00 7.02
N CYS A 23 9.70 19.16 7.37
CA CYS A 23 8.36 19.61 7.80
C CYS A 23 8.38 20.27 9.21
N LYS A 24 9.54 20.41 9.88
CA LYS A 24 9.67 20.81 11.30
C LYS A 24 8.86 19.91 12.24
N SER A 25 8.72 18.64 11.86
CA SER A 25 8.00 17.61 12.58
C SER A 25 8.59 16.25 12.23
N ASN A 26 8.44 15.28 13.13
CA ASN A 26 8.74 13.87 12.86
C ASN A 26 7.49 13.11 12.37
N LYS A 27 6.38 13.81 12.11
CA LYS A 27 5.18 13.19 11.56
C LYS A 27 5.37 12.89 10.06
N PRO A 28 4.93 11.72 9.58
CA PRO A 28 4.77 11.45 8.16
C PRO A 28 3.95 12.54 7.47
N CYS A 29 4.58 13.26 6.52
CA CYS A 29 3.93 14.23 5.64
C CYS A 29 4.54 14.12 4.26
N ALA A 30 3.67 14.11 3.25
CA ALA A 30 4.04 14.34 1.87
C ALA A 30 3.00 15.21 1.18
N LYS A 31 3.36 15.78 0.03
CA LYS A 31 2.43 16.54 -0.82
C LYS A 31 2.88 16.58 -2.27
N CYS A 32 1.99 16.21 -3.17
CA CYS A 32 2.13 16.43 -4.60
C CYS A 32 1.67 17.85 -4.99
N LYS A 33 2.48 18.56 -5.77
CA LYS A 33 2.15 19.84 -6.39
C LYS A 33 2.71 19.88 -7.81
N GLY A 34 1.84 19.76 -8.80
CA GLY A 34 2.30 19.61 -10.18
C GLY A 34 3.09 18.32 -10.33
N ASN A 35 4.27 18.39 -10.95
CA ASN A 35 5.18 17.25 -11.08
C ASN A 35 6.23 17.19 -9.95
N ILE A 36 6.01 17.89 -8.83
CA ILE A 36 6.92 17.87 -7.68
C ILE A 36 6.22 17.21 -6.50
N ILE A 37 6.87 16.24 -5.88
CA ILE A 37 6.44 15.61 -4.63
C ILE A 37 7.39 16.03 -3.53
N TYR A 38 6.84 16.66 -2.48
CA TYR A 38 7.59 17.00 -1.27
C TYR A 38 7.37 15.92 -0.22
N ILE A 39 8.45 15.39 0.38
CA ILE A 39 8.38 14.35 1.42
C ILE A 39 9.15 14.81 2.64
N ASN A 40 8.64 14.53 3.85
CA ASN A 40 9.36 14.83 5.07
C ASN A 40 10.64 14.01 5.19
N LYS A 41 11.80 14.67 5.21
CA LYS A 41 13.10 14.01 5.35
C LYS A 41 13.28 13.30 6.71
N ASN A 42 12.55 13.73 7.74
CA ASN A 42 12.68 13.26 9.12
C ASN A 42 11.80 12.02 9.44
N THR A 43 11.42 11.24 8.42
CA THR A 43 10.59 10.03 8.52
C THR A 43 11.40 8.78 8.16
N THR A 44 10.93 7.59 8.54
CA THR A 44 11.63 6.35 8.20
C THR A 44 11.58 6.05 6.71
N THR A 45 12.43 5.13 6.23
CA THR A 45 12.46 4.77 4.81
C THR A 45 11.15 4.11 4.36
N GLU A 46 10.51 3.32 5.24
CA GLU A 46 9.22 2.67 5.02
C GLU A 46 8.10 3.71 4.94
N GLU A 47 8.11 4.71 5.83
CA GLU A 47 7.17 5.83 5.78
C GLU A 47 7.31 6.62 4.48
N LYS A 48 8.54 6.97 4.08
CA LYS A 48 8.80 7.66 2.80
C LYS A 48 8.36 6.83 1.61
N TYR A 49 8.56 5.52 1.65
CA TYR A 49 8.13 4.61 0.59
C TYR A 49 6.61 4.58 0.43
N CYS A 50 5.88 4.45 1.53
CA CYS A 50 4.41 4.47 1.53
C CYS A 50 3.87 5.83 1.06
N LEU A 51 4.41 6.93 1.62
CA LEU A 51 4.02 8.29 1.25
C LEU A 51 4.29 8.59 -0.23
N LEU A 52 5.47 8.22 -0.75
CA LEU A 52 5.81 8.44 -2.15
C LEU A 52 4.86 7.69 -3.08
N ALA A 53 4.47 6.46 -2.73
CA ALA A 53 3.53 5.70 -3.54
C ALA A 53 2.14 6.36 -3.58
N GLU A 54 1.65 6.90 -2.46
CA GLU A 54 0.38 7.64 -2.42
C GLU A 54 0.44 8.92 -3.26
N GLU A 55 1.51 9.71 -3.12
CA GLU A 55 1.69 10.95 -3.89
C GLU A 55 1.92 10.71 -5.39
N LEU A 56 2.53 9.58 -5.77
CA LEU A 56 2.57 9.15 -7.16
C LEU A 56 1.17 8.80 -7.68
N GLY A 57 0.32 8.20 -6.85
CA GLY A 57 -1.10 8.01 -7.14
C GLY A 57 -1.81 9.34 -7.41
N HIS A 58 -1.58 10.35 -6.57
CA HIS A 58 -2.08 11.71 -6.78
C HIS A 58 -1.58 12.31 -8.09
N TYR A 59 -0.27 12.24 -8.34
CA TYR A 59 0.31 12.74 -9.59
C TYR A 59 -0.35 12.07 -10.79
N LYS A 60 -0.45 10.73 -10.83
CA LYS A 60 -1.00 10.00 -11.99
C LYS A 60 -2.47 10.30 -12.24
N LEU A 61 -3.28 10.28 -11.18
CA LEU A 61 -4.73 10.31 -11.30
C LEU A 61 -5.30 11.74 -11.29
N THR A 62 -4.58 12.70 -10.71
CA THR A 62 -5.05 14.08 -10.51
C THR A 62 -4.32 15.08 -11.40
N VAL A 63 -3.00 14.98 -11.51
CA VAL A 63 -2.17 15.96 -12.24
C VAL A 63 -1.80 15.50 -13.65
N GLY A 64 -1.54 14.22 -13.82
CA GLY A 64 -0.77 13.64 -14.91
C GLY A 64 -1.57 13.44 -16.19
N ASN A 65 -2.73 12.78 -16.14
CA ASN A 65 -3.59 12.64 -17.32
C ASN A 65 -4.95 11.97 -17.03
N ILE A 66 -5.91 12.65 -16.40
CA ILE A 66 -7.33 12.38 -16.67
C ILE A 66 -8.13 13.68 -16.55
N THR A 67 -8.44 14.28 -17.68
CA THR A 67 -9.33 15.43 -17.92
C THR A 67 -10.79 15.22 -17.47
N LYS A 68 -11.06 14.27 -16.56
CA LYS A 68 -12.39 13.93 -16.02
C LYS A 68 -12.49 13.98 -14.49
N LEU A 69 -11.38 14.15 -13.75
CA LEU A 69 -11.40 14.15 -12.28
C LEU A 69 -11.23 15.54 -11.64
N GLN A 70 -11.04 16.61 -12.41
CA GLN A 70 -11.02 17.98 -11.84
C GLN A 70 -12.36 18.36 -11.17
N ASP A 71 -13.48 17.78 -11.61
CA ASP A 71 -14.81 17.97 -10.99
C ASP A 71 -15.10 17.02 -9.82
N VAL A 72 -14.12 16.19 -9.42
CA VAL A 72 -14.28 15.19 -8.37
C VAL A 72 -13.78 15.74 -7.04
N LYS A 73 -14.67 15.78 -6.04
CA LYS A 73 -14.39 16.21 -4.65
C LYS A 73 -13.09 15.60 -4.11
N ASP A 74 -12.30 16.38 -3.39
CA ASP A 74 -10.99 16.02 -2.80
C ASP A 74 -10.94 14.62 -2.17
N VAL A 75 -11.97 14.24 -1.40
CA VAL A 75 -12.06 12.92 -0.74
C VAL A 75 -12.01 11.75 -1.73
N LYS A 76 -12.62 11.89 -2.91
CA LYS A 76 -12.59 10.83 -3.92
C LYS A 76 -11.22 10.71 -4.58
N GLN A 77 -10.50 11.82 -4.75
CA GLN A 77 -9.14 11.81 -5.30
C GLN A 77 -8.16 11.15 -4.32
N GLU A 78 -8.26 11.50 -3.04
CA GLU A 78 -7.54 10.85 -1.94
C GLU A 78 -7.74 9.33 -1.95
N LEU A 79 -9.00 8.89 -1.99
CA LEU A 79 -9.32 7.47 -2.05
C LEU A 79 -8.76 6.79 -3.29
N LEU A 80 -8.71 7.47 -4.44
CA LEU A 80 -8.15 6.91 -5.67
C LEU A 80 -6.63 6.77 -5.59
N ALA A 81 -5.94 7.78 -5.05
CA ALA A 81 -4.50 7.76 -4.85
C ALA A 81 -4.06 6.63 -3.90
N ARG A 82 -4.78 6.45 -2.78
CA ARG A 82 -4.55 5.34 -1.84
C ARG A 82 -4.78 3.97 -2.45
N LYS A 83 -5.88 3.79 -3.19
CA LYS A 83 -6.13 2.53 -3.91
C LYS A 83 -4.98 2.20 -4.86
N TRP A 84 -4.51 3.20 -5.61
CA TRP A 84 -3.38 3.05 -6.52
C TRP A 84 -2.11 2.66 -5.76
N SER A 85 -1.83 3.29 -4.62
CA SER A 85 -0.64 2.97 -3.83
C SER A 85 -0.69 1.56 -3.24
N TYR A 86 -1.83 1.10 -2.72
CA TYR A 86 -1.99 -0.27 -2.22
C TYR A 86 -1.73 -1.32 -3.32
N GLU A 87 -2.29 -1.12 -4.51
CA GLU A 87 -2.10 -2.04 -5.64
C GLU A 87 -0.67 -2.02 -6.18
N ASN A 88 0.05 -0.90 -6.06
CA ASN A 88 1.45 -0.79 -6.48
C ASN A 88 2.42 -1.38 -5.47
N LEU A 89 2.21 -1.16 -4.17
CA LEU A 89 3.12 -1.59 -3.12
C LEU A 89 2.86 -3.02 -2.65
N ILE A 90 1.59 -3.44 -2.63
CA ILE A 90 1.17 -4.78 -2.22
C ILE A 90 0.26 -5.36 -3.31
N PRO A 91 0.77 -5.68 -4.51
CA PRO A 91 -0.03 -6.39 -5.50
C PRO A 91 -0.60 -7.69 -4.90
N ILE A 92 -1.87 -7.99 -5.18
CA ILE A 92 -2.55 -9.15 -4.57
C ILE A 92 -1.78 -10.47 -4.78
N ASN A 93 -1.18 -10.65 -5.96
CA ASN A 93 -0.38 -11.84 -6.28
C ASN A 93 0.89 -11.92 -5.41
N ASN A 94 1.53 -10.79 -5.12
CA ASN A 94 2.71 -10.77 -4.26
C ASN A 94 2.33 -11.01 -2.80
N LEU A 95 1.14 -10.57 -2.36
CA LEU A 95 0.62 -10.93 -1.03
C LEU A 95 0.43 -12.45 -0.92
N ILE A 96 -0.15 -13.06 -1.95
CA ILE A 96 -0.34 -14.51 -2.02
C ILE A 96 1.02 -15.24 -2.02
N GLU A 97 1.99 -14.75 -2.80
CA GLU A 97 3.36 -15.29 -2.81
C GLU A 97 4.01 -15.21 -1.43
N ALA A 98 3.95 -14.07 -0.75
CA ALA A 98 4.50 -13.91 0.59
C ALA A 98 3.89 -14.92 1.58
N LEU A 99 2.56 -15.04 1.57
CA LEU A 99 1.85 -16.00 2.43
C LEU A 99 2.19 -17.46 2.08
N SER A 100 2.37 -17.78 0.80
CA SER A 100 2.67 -19.16 0.36
C SER A 100 4.08 -19.61 0.72
N ILE A 101 5.03 -18.68 0.89
CA ILE A 101 6.40 -18.98 1.37
C ILE A 101 6.52 -18.86 2.90
N GLY A 102 5.40 -18.71 3.61
CA GLY A 102 5.34 -18.72 5.08
C GLY A 102 5.53 -17.36 5.75
N ILE A 103 5.46 -16.25 5.01
CA ILE A 103 5.47 -14.90 5.59
C ILE A 103 4.07 -14.59 6.11
N ASN A 104 3.84 -14.93 7.38
CA ASN A 104 2.52 -15.02 7.98
C ASN A 104 2.39 -14.25 9.31
N SER A 105 3.21 -13.22 9.50
CA SER A 105 3.11 -12.27 10.62
C SER A 105 3.09 -10.83 10.10
N ILE A 106 2.65 -9.88 10.94
CA ILE A 106 2.64 -8.46 10.57
C ILE A 106 4.06 -7.96 10.33
N GLU A 107 4.98 -8.31 11.22
CA GLU A 107 6.38 -7.96 11.12
C GLU A 107 6.96 -8.49 9.81
N GLY A 108 6.69 -9.77 9.50
CA GLY A 108 7.18 -10.41 8.28
C GLY A 108 6.63 -9.77 7.00
N VAL A 109 5.33 -9.47 6.93
CA VAL A 109 4.77 -8.82 5.73
C VAL A 109 5.26 -7.38 5.59
N THR A 110 5.36 -6.62 6.69
CA THR A 110 5.88 -5.25 6.64
C THR A 110 7.34 -5.19 6.20
N GLU A 111 8.16 -6.13 6.67
CA GLU A 111 9.56 -6.26 6.25
C GLU A 111 9.67 -6.68 4.79
N TYR A 112 8.91 -7.70 4.38
CA TYR A 112 8.91 -8.18 3.00
C TYR A 112 8.47 -7.10 2.00
N PHE A 113 7.43 -6.33 2.35
CA PHE A 113 6.93 -5.26 1.49
C PHE A 113 7.68 -3.93 1.67
N ASN A 114 8.45 -3.74 2.75
CA ASN A 114 9.10 -2.49 3.17
C ASN A 114 8.10 -1.36 3.41
N ILE A 115 7.00 -1.66 4.10
CA ILE A 115 5.86 -0.77 4.36
C ILE A 115 5.60 -0.65 5.86
N THR A 116 4.77 0.31 6.26
CA THR A 116 4.31 0.43 7.64
C THR A 116 3.18 -0.56 7.94
N GLU A 117 2.98 -0.89 9.22
CA GLU A 117 1.84 -1.71 9.64
C GLU A 117 0.50 -1.07 9.26
N SER A 118 0.35 0.25 9.46
CA SER A 118 -0.86 0.99 9.11
C SER A 118 -1.21 0.84 7.63
N PHE A 119 -0.20 0.98 6.76
CA PHE A 119 -0.38 0.81 5.32
C PHE A 119 -0.83 -0.61 4.97
N PHE A 120 -0.26 -1.63 5.63
CA PHE A 120 -0.69 -3.01 5.45
C PHE A 120 -2.16 -3.22 5.85
N TYR A 121 -2.57 -2.76 7.03
CA TYR A 121 -3.96 -2.88 7.49
C TYR A 121 -4.95 -2.22 6.52
N GLU A 122 -4.64 -1.00 6.08
CA GLU A 122 -5.48 -0.27 5.12
C GLU A 122 -5.57 -0.99 3.76
N ALA A 123 -4.46 -1.58 3.29
CA ALA A 123 -4.44 -2.34 2.05
C ALA A 123 -5.28 -3.63 2.14
N ILE A 124 -5.24 -4.35 3.27
CA ILE A 124 -6.08 -5.54 3.48
C ILE A 124 -7.57 -5.17 3.50
N GLU A 125 -7.93 -4.09 4.20
CA GLU A 125 -9.31 -3.59 4.20
C GLU A 125 -9.75 -3.12 2.81
N PHE A 126 -8.86 -2.49 2.04
CA PHE A 126 -9.11 -2.17 0.64
C PHE A 126 -9.41 -3.42 -0.20
N TYR A 127 -8.57 -4.46 -0.11
CA TYR A 127 -8.78 -5.69 -0.88
C TYR A 127 -10.05 -6.43 -0.46
N LYS A 128 -10.37 -6.44 0.83
CA LYS A 128 -11.65 -6.95 1.34
C LYS A 128 -12.84 -6.19 0.76
N ARG A 129 -12.78 -4.85 0.67
CA ARG A 129 -13.84 -4.05 0.02
C ARG A 129 -13.93 -4.30 -1.49
N LYS A 130 -12.81 -4.59 -2.15
CA LYS A 130 -12.73 -4.83 -3.60
C LYS A 130 -13.26 -6.20 -4.00
N TYR A 131 -12.91 -7.25 -3.25
CA TYR A 131 -13.19 -8.65 -3.61
C TYR A 131 -14.24 -9.32 -2.72
N GLY A 132 -14.61 -8.70 -1.60
CA GLY A 132 -15.38 -9.35 -0.53
C GLY A 132 -14.47 -10.08 0.45
N ILE A 133 -15.03 -11.04 1.20
CA ILE A 133 -14.29 -11.77 2.26
C ILE A 133 -13.21 -12.71 1.69
N TYR A 134 -13.32 -13.08 0.41
CA TYR A 134 -12.44 -14.03 -0.25
C TYR A 134 -12.02 -13.56 -1.64
N PHE A 135 -10.80 -13.91 -2.03
CA PHE A 135 -10.29 -13.87 -3.39
C PHE A 135 -9.95 -15.29 -3.84
N VAL A 136 -10.55 -15.72 -4.96
CA VAL A 136 -10.41 -17.10 -5.47
C VAL A 136 -9.40 -17.10 -6.61
N GLY A 137 -8.30 -17.85 -6.41
CA GLY A 137 -7.30 -18.12 -7.42
C GLY A 137 -7.58 -19.42 -8.19
N ASN A 138 -6.57 -19.92 -8.90
CA ASN A 138 -6.71 -21.15 -9.69
C ASN A 138 -6.71 -22.42 -8.84
N ASP A 139 -5.93 -22.44 -7.76
CA ASP A 139 -5.68 -23.59 -6.89
C ASP A 139 -5.65 -23.20 -5.39
N TYR A 140 -5.95 -21.93 -5.10
CA TYR A 140 -5.97 -21.37 -3.75
C TYR A 140 -7.15 -20.43 -3.55
N LEU A 141 -7.43 -20.16 -2.27
CA LEU A 141 -8.36 -19.14 -1.82
C LEU A 141 -7.68 -18.28 -0.75
N LEU A 142 -7.64 -16.97 -0.99
CA LEU A 142 -7.19 -15.98 -0.01
C LEU A 142 -8.43 -15.44 0.72
N ARG A 143 -8.53 -15.72 2.01
CA ARG A 143 -9.52 -15.12 2.91
C ARG A 143 -8.90 -13.85 3.49
N PHE A 144 -9.68 -12.78 3.69
CA PHE A 144 -9.20 -11.54 4.30
C PHE A 144 -9.56 -11.40 5.79
N GLU A 145 -10.52 -12.19 6.30
CA GLU A 145 -10.99 -12.10 7.69
C GLU A 145 -11.37 -13.49 8.29
N PRO A 146 -10.43 -14.18 8.97
CA PRO A 146 -9.02 -13.85 9.06
C PRO A 146 -8.25 -14.03 7.75
N LEU A 147 -7.22 -13.21 7.54
CA LEU A 147 -6.20 -13.32 6.50
C LEU A 147 -5.59 -14.72 6.52
N LYS A 148 -5.95 -15.53 5.53
CA LYS A 148 -5.51 -16.92 5.40
C LYS A 148 -5.40 -17.31 3.94
N LEU A 149 -4.34 -18.03 3.60
CA LEU A 149 -4.20 -18.68 2.30
C LEU A 149 -4.54 -20.17 2.45
N LEU A 150 -5.57 -20.62 1.74
CA LEU A 150 -6.08 -21.99 1.76
C LEU A 150 -5.83 -22.64 0.39
N ASN A 151 -5.47 -23.92 0.37
CA ASN A 151 -5.58 -24.73 -0.83
C ASN A 151 -7.04 -25.23 -1.02
N PHE A 152 -7.37 -25.80 -2.18
CA PHE A 152 -8.73 -26.33 -2.42
C PHE A 152 -9.07 -27.62 -1.66
N TYR A 153 -8.12 -28.22 -0.96
CA TYR A 153 -8.39 -29.27 0.02
C TYR A 153 -8.82 -28.70 1.39
N GLY A 154 -8.86 -27.37 1.52
CA GLY A 154 -9.24 -26.68 2.74
C GLY A 154 -8.11 -26.58 3.78
N GLU A 155 -6.88 -26.96 3.40
CA GLU A 155 -5.72 -26.91 4.27
C GLU A 155 -5.10 -25.51 4.22
N GLU A 156 -4.76 -24.98 5.40
CA GLU A 156 -3.98 -23.75 5.50
C GLU A 156 -2.57 -23.99 4.98
N VAL A 157 -2.15 -23.17 4.01
CA VAL A 157 -0.78 -23.24 3.48
C VAL A 157 0.20 -22.84 4.58
N TYR A 158 -0.10 -21.75 5.31
CA TYR A 158 0.53 -21.37 6.58
C TYR A 158 -0.44 -20.48 7.40
N PRO A 159 -0.63 -20.73 8.72
CA PRO A 159 -1.54 -19.93 9.55
C PRO A 159 -0.97 -18.53 9.82
N PHE A 160 -1.77 -17.47 9.68
CA PHE A 160 -1.35 -16.10 10.02
C PHE A 160 -1.38 -15.89 11.55
N SER A 161 -0.27 -15.43 12.13
CA SER A 161 -0.02 -15.48 13.58
C SER A 161 -0.58 -14.32 14.39
N ASN A 162 -1.11 -13.26 13.75
CA ASN A 162 -1.53 -12.04 14.45
C ASN A 162 -3.06 -11.86 14.49
N GLU A 163 -3.62 -11.85 15.71
CA GLU A 163 -5.04 -11.59 15.97
C GLU A 163 -5.42 -10.09 15.84
N ARG A 164 -4.44 -9.17 15.86
CA ARG A 164 -4.68 -7.70 15.79
C ARG A 164 -5.28 -7.22 14.48
N LEU A 165 -5.12 -7.96 13.38
CA LEU A 165 -5.79 -7.69 12.10
C LEU A 165 -7.32 -7.61 12.24
N TYR A 166 -7.89 -8.27 13.24
CA TYR A 166 -9.35 -8.42 13.38
C TYR A 166 -9.89 -7.76 14.65
N SER A 167 -9.06 -7.03 15.40
CA SER A 167 -9.55 -6.23 16.52
C SER A 167 -10.18 -4.94 15.98
N LYS A 168 -11.33 -4.53 16.54
CA LYS A 168 -12.07 -3.32 16.13
C LYS A 168 -11.31 -1.99 16.33
N GLU A 169 -10.05 -2.03 16.72
CA GLU A 169 -9.22 -0.88 17.04
C GLU A 169 -8.37 -0.37 15.87
N SER A 170 -8.26 -1.12 14.77
CA SER A 170 -7.49 -0.74 13.57
C SER A 170 -8.22 0.20 12.59
N ALA A 171 -9.38 0.75 12.96
CA ALA A 171 -10.22 1.61 12.12
C ALA A 171 -10.43 3.03 12.67
N ARG A 172 -9.45 3.61 13.37
CA ARG A 172 -9.49 5.00 13.85
C ARG A 172 -8.27 5.80 13.44
#